data_AF-T0TJ49-F1
#
_entry.id   AF-T0TJ49-F1
#
_cell.length_a   1.000
_cell.length_b   1.000
_cell.length_c   1.000
_cell.angle_alpha   90.00
_cell.angle_beta   90.00
_cell.angle_gamma   90.00
#
_symmetry.space_group_name_H-M   'P 1'
#
loop_
_entity.id
_entity.type
_entity.pdbx_description
1 polymer ?
#
loop_
_entity_poly.entity_id
_entity_poly.type
_entity_poly.pdbx_seq_one_letter_code
_entity_poly.pdbx_strand_id
1 'polypeptide(L)'
;MLIQPADNIIANLEHDDRLGLVIADIPSFFRYTKIVDPWNENRFAEGMNDLWERMDLGRDIDFDKMNTFIMSYGTFIWFKYDALKPLFDLDLQDEEIPAEPIPQHTILHSIERILVYLAWARRYDYGIAKNDIYITPFVDNVVLNIRPDTLPNTYINFDNIGGIKGAIKYIIVGPGTAVKYILRRIKRKFKSQNKKEI
;
A
#
# COMPACT_ATOMS: atom_id res chain seq x y z
N MET A 1 -8.94 -2.06 -13.14
CA MET A 1 -9.62 -0.89 -12.55
C MET A 1 -9.30 0.40 -13.30
N LEU A 2 -8.04 0.75 -13.61
CA LEU A 2 -7.74 2.01 -14.34
C LEU A 2 -7.32 1.89 -15.82
N ILE A 3 -7.05 0.68 -16.30
CA ILE A 3 -6.62 0.45 -17.69
C ILE A 3 -7.80 0.50 -18.67
N GLN A 4 -8.89 -0.22 -18.36
CA GLN A 4 -10.10 -0.23 -19.22
C GLN A 4 -10.72 1.16 -19.41
N PRO A 5 -10.87 2.01 -18.36
CA PRO A 5 -11.39 3.37 -18.53
C PRO A 5 -10.31 4.40 -18.92
N ALA A 6 -9.10 3.99 -19.32
CA ALA A 6 -7.97 4.92 -19.54
C ALA A 6 -8.30 6.04 -20.53
N ASP A 7 -8.95 5.73 -21.66
CA ASP A 7 -9.34 6.73 -22.68
C ASP A 7 -10.23 7.81 -22.07
N ASN A 8 -11.22 7.42 -21.26
CA ASN A 8 -12.10 8.36 -20.58
C ASN A 8 -11.35 9.16 -19.51
N ILE A 9 -10.46 8.52 -18.74
CA ILE A 9 -9.66 9.20 -17.72
C ILE A 9 -8.77 10.28 -18.35
N ILE A 10 -8.06 9.93 -19.43
CA ILE A 10 -7.19 10.87 -20.14
C ILE A 10 -8.01 12.02 -20.73
N ALA A 11 -9.15 11.73 -21.36
CA ALA A 11 -10.03 12.78 -21.90
C ALA A 11 -10.52 13.75 -20.82
N ASN A 12 -10.85 13.26 -19.62
CA ASN A 12 -11.24 14.12 -18.50
C ASN A 12 -10.06 14.93 -17.95
N LEU A 13 -8.86 14.34 -17.86
CA LEU A 13 -7.65 15.06 -17.48
C LEU A 13 -7.33 16.17 -18.50
N GLU A 14 -7.51 15.93 -19.79
CA GLU A 14 -7.27 16.94 -20.83
C GLU A 14 -8.32 18.07 -20.82
N HIS A 15 -9.59 17.74 -20.58
CA HIS A 15 -10.68 18.71 -20.65
C HIS A 15 -10.88 19.53 -19.36
N ASP A 16 -10.64 18.95 -18.19
CA ASP A 16 -10.78 19.65 -16.91
C ASP A 16 -9.42 20.11 -16.38
N ASP A 17 -9.15 21.41 -16.50
CA ASP A 17 -7.92 22.03 -16.00
C ASP A 17 -7.74 21.89 -14.49
N ARG A 18 -8.82 21.69 -13.73
CA ARG A 18 -8.77 21.49 -12.28
C ARG A 18 -8.43 20.06 -11.92
N LEU A 19 -8.74 19.08 -12.77
CA LEU A 19 -8.44 17.67 -12.50
C LEU A 19 -6.96 17.39 -12.75
N GLY A 20 -6.22 17.01 -11.72
CA GLY A 20 -4.79 16.72 -11.81
C GLY A 20 -4.41 15.28 -11.47
N LEU A 21 -5.29 14.53 -10.81
CA LEU A 21 -5.04 13.17 -10.35
C LEU A 21 -6.31 12.33 -10.46
N VAL A 22 -6.20 11.09 -10.91
CA VAL A 22 -7.27 10.10 -10.85
C VAL A 22 -6.74 8.87 -10.14
N ILE A 23 -7.39 8.49 -9.05
CA ILE A 23 -7.08 7.31 -8.26
C ILE A 23 -8.10 6.21 -8.52
N ALA A 24 -7.70 4.96 -8.29
CA ALA A 24 -8.65 3.85 -8.29
C ALA A 24 -9.54 3.90 -7.04
N ASP A 25 -10.80 3.52 -7.20
CA ASP A 25 -11.69 3.26 -6.07
C ASP A 25 -11.16 2.11 -5.20
N ILE A 26 -11.65 2.01 -3.97
CA ILE A 26 -11.22 1.02 -2.98
C ILE A 26 -11.37 -0.39 -3.59
N PRO A 27 -10.28 -1.19 -3.63
CA PRO A 27 -10.36 -2.56 -4.13
C PRO A 27 -11.42 -3.35 -3.35
N SER A 28 -12.24 -4.11 -4.07
CA SER A 28 -13.33 -4.90 -3.47
C SER A 28 -12.85 -5.80 -2.32
N PHE A 29 -11.67 -6.39 -2.47
CA PHE A 29 -11.02 -7.24 -1.47
C PHE A 29 -10.81 -6.55 -0.11
N PHE A 30 -10.56 -5.23 -0.10
CA PHE A 30 -10.31 -4.48 1.13
C PHE A 30 -11.58 -4.28 1.95
N ARG A 31 -12.77 -4.40 1.33
CA ARG A 31 -14.04 -4.39 2.06
C ARG A 31 -14.32 -5.71 2.78
N TYR A 32 -13.66 -6.81 2.38
CA TYR A 32 -13.79 -8.12 3.04
C TYR A 32 -12.68 -8.41 4.04
N THR A 33 -11.63 -7.59 4.09
CA THR A 33 -10.43 -7.85 4.89
C THR A 33 -10.02 -6.61 5.65
N LYS A 34 -9.72 -6.74 6.95
CA LYS A 34 -9.25 -5.63 7.80
C LYS A 34 -7.73 -5.40 7.62
N ILE A 35 -7.28 -5.29 6.36
CA ILE A 35 -5.86 -5.08 6.04
C ILE A 35 -5.46 -3.64 6.34
N VAL A 36 -6.42 -2.73 6.23
CA VAL A 36 -6.23 -1.29 6.42
C VAL A 36 -7.13 -0.87 7.58
N ASP A 37 -6.53 -0.51 8.71
CA ASP A 37 -7.24 0.02 9.87
C ASP A 37 -6.62 1.36 10.29
N PRO A 38 -7.41 2.30 10.86
CA PRO A 38 -6.91 3.62 11.21
C PRO A 38 -5.72 3.62 12.18
N TRP A 39 -5.63 2.63 13.08
CA TRP A 39 -4.52 2.54 14.02
C TRP A 39 -3.21 2.18 13.33
N ASN A 40 -3.24 1.26 12.35
CA ASN A 40 -2.07 0.96 11.55
C ASN A 40 -1.72 2.08 10.56
N GLU A 41 -2.73 2.73 9.96
CA GLU A 41 -2.53 3.80 8.99
C GLU A 41 -1.94 5.07 9.62
N ASN A 42 -2.37 5.44 10.82
CA ASN A 42 -1.82 6.62 11.50
C ASN A 42 -0.30 6.51 11.74
N ARG A 43 0.27 5.28 11.81
CA ARG A 43 1.72 5.06 11.94
C ARG A 43 2.55 5.56 10.76
N PHE A 44 1.92 5.90 9.62
CA PHE A 44 2.61 6.49 8.47
C PHE A 44 2.61 8.03 8.49
N ALA A 45 1.91 8.67 9.44
CA ALA A 45 1.81 10.12 9.53
C ALA A 45 3.18 10.80 9.66
N GLU A 46 4.08 10.27 10.48
CA GLU A 46 5.45 10.79 10.66
C GLU A 46 6.20 10.89 9.33
N GLY A 47 6.20 9.80 8.53
CA GLY A 47 6.86 9.80 7.23
C GLY A 47 6.17 10.67 6.19
N MET A 48 4.86 10.90 6.31
CA MET A 48 4.15 11.86 5.44
C MET A 48 4.48 13.31 5.82
N ASN A 49 4.61 13.60 7.12
CA ASN A 49 5.03 14.92 7.61
C ASN A 49 6.46 15.24 7.16
N ASP A 50 7.40 14.29 7.26
CA ASP A 50 8.78 14.44 6.76
C ASP A 50 8.80 14.78 5.26
N LEU A 51 8.07 14.02 4.44
CA LEU A 51 7.97 14.30 3.01
C LEU A 51 7.36 15.67 2.72
N TRP A 52 6.32 16.06 3.47
CA TRP A 52 5.65 17.34 3.29
C TRP A 52 6.56 18.52 3.62
N GLU A 53 7.33 18.41 4.70
CA GLU A 53 8.34 19.40 5.09
C GLU A 53 9.45 19.51 4.05
N ARG A 54 9.99 18.37 3.58
CA ARG A 54 11.03 18.33 2.54
C ARG A 54 10.62 18.98 1.23
N MET A 55 9.34 18.86 0.86
CA MET A 55 8.81 19.43 -0.38
C MET A 55 8.50 20.95 -0.28
N ASP A 56 8.55 21.53 0.92
CA ASP A 56 8.34 22.97 1.20
C ASP A 56 7.22 23.61 0.37
N LEU A 57 6.01 23.09 0.52
CA LEU A 57 4.87 23.44 -0.34
C LEU A 57 4.18 24.76 0.04
N GLY A 58 4.72 25.50 1.02
CA GLY A 58 4.15 26.76 1.51
C GLY A 58 2.76 26.61 2.16
N ARG A 59 2.46 25.42 2.68
CA ARG A 59 1.18 25.07 3.31
C ARG A 59 1.43 24.21 4.54
N ASP A 60 0.64 24.46 5.58
CA ASP A 60 0.70 23.69 6.81
C ASP A 60 -0.32 22.55 6.78
N ILE A 61 0.17 21.32 6.92
CA ILE A 61 -0.62 20.10 7.07
C ILE A 61 0.08 19.26 8.13
N ASP A 62 -0.70 18.75 9.07
CA ASP A 62 -0.26 17.82 10.10
C ASP A 62 -1.04 16.51 9.96
N PHE A 63 -0.36 15.47 9.46
CA PHE A 63 -0.97 14.16 9.21
C PHE A 63 -1.29 13.40 10.50
N ASP A 64 -0.67 13.73 11.64
CA ASP A 64 -0.97 13.08 12.93
C ASP A 64 -2.37 13.45 13.44
N LYS A 65 -2.90 14.59 12.99
CA LYS A 65 -4.25 15.07 13.33
C LYS A 65 -5.35 14.48 12.44
N MET A 66 -5.01 13.65 11.45
CA MET A 66 -6.00 13.06 10.54
C MET A 66 -6.48 11.70 11.04
N ASN A 67 -7.80 11.49 11.00
CA ASN A 67 -8.43 10.21 11.35
C ASN A 67 -8.41 9.21 10.17
N THR A 68 -8.29 9.71 8.94
CA THR A 68 -8.29 8.88 7.73
C THR A 68 -7.54 9.61 6.63
N PHE A 69 -6.76 8.86 5.85
CA PHE A 69 -6.07 9.41 4.70
C PHE A 69 -6.86 9.19 3.42
N ILE A 70 -6.85 10.21 2.55
CA ILE A 70 -7.35 10.08 1.18
C ILE A 70 -6.16 9.68 0.33
N MET A 71 -6.14 8.43 -0.13
CA MET A 71 -5.00 7.83 -0.84
C MET A 71 -5.44 6.85 -1.92
N SER A 72 -4.53 6.55 -2.84
CA SER A 72 -4.69 5.44 -3.77
C SER A 72 -4.17 4.15 -3.15
N TYR A 73 -4.95 3.07 -3.25
CA TYR A 73 -4.50 1.76 -2.82
C TYR A 73 -3.64 1.10 -3.90
N GLY A 74 -2.38 0.81 -3.55
CA GLY A 74 -1.41 0.19 -4.46
C GLY A 74 -0.90 1.11 -5.57
N THR A 75 -1.00 2.43 -5.38
CA THR A 75 -0.43 3.45 -6.28
C THR A 75 -0.94 3.34 -7.73
N PHE A 76 -2.17 2.83 -7.92
CA PHE A 76 -2.84 2.86 -9.21
C PHE A 76 -3.40 4.27 -9.44
N ILE A 77 -2.74 5.03 -10.31
CA ILE A 77 -3.05 6.44 -10.57
C ILE A 77 -2.87 6.82 -12.04
N TRP A 78 -3.57 7.87 -12.48
CA TRP A 78 -3.26 8.68 -13.65
C TRP A 78 -3.14 10.14 -13.19
N PHE A 79 -2.17 10.90 -13.67
CA PHE A 79 -1.95 12.27 -13.18
C PHE A 79 -1.38 13.19 -14.25
N LYS A 80 -1.63 14.49 -14.07
CA LYS A 80 -0.88 15.56 -14.75
C LYS A 80 0.45 15.73 -14.03
N TYR A 81 1.55 15.81 -14.79
CA TYR A 81 2.88 15.98 -14.22
C TYR A 81 2.95 17.14 -13.21
N ASP A 82 2.35 18.29 -13.54
CA ASP A 82 2.34 19.49 -12.68
C ASP A 82 1.64 19.29 -11.33
N ALA A 83 0.71 18.33 -11.24
CA ALA A 83 0.01 18.01 -9.99
C ALA A 83 0.91 17.28 -8.98
N LEU A 84 1.86 16.48 -9.47
CA LEU A 84 2.78 15.70 -8.64
C LEU A 84 4.24 16.19 -8.74
N LYS A 85 4.49 17.31 -9.43
CA LYS A 85 5.83 17.87 -9.62
C LYS A 85 6.70 17.91 -8.36
N PRO A 86 6.18 18.28 -7.16
CA PRO A 86 7.01 18.28 -5.95
C PRO A 86 7.63 16.93 -5.60
N LEU A 87 6.96 15.82 -5.95
CA LEU A 87 7.51 14.48 -5.76
C LEU A 87 8.67 14.19 -6.73
N PHE A 88 8.62 14.72 -7.95
CA PHE A 88 9.70 14.56 -8.93
C PHE A 88 10.87 15.51 -8.70
N ASP A 89 10.60 16.66 -8.09
CA ASP A 89 11.62 17.61 -7.66
C ASP A 89 12.28 17.18 -6.33
N LEU A 90 11.69 16.21 -5.64
CA LEU A 90 12.26 15.62 -4.45
C LEU A 90 13.53 14.86 -4.85
N ASP A 91 14.67 15.34 -4.36
CA ASP A 91 15.99 14.72 -4.56
C ASP A 91 16.14 13.47 -3.69
N LEU A 92 15.30 12.47 -3.97
CA LEU A 92 15.32 11.15 -3.33
C LEU A 92 16.63 10.44 -3.65
N GLN A 93 17.38 10.10 -2.62
CA GLN A 93 18.63 9.35 -2.78
C GLN A 93 18.37 7.85 -2.82
N ASP A 94 19.19 7.11 -3.56
CA ASP A 94 19.08 5.65 -3.69
C ASP A 94 19.16 4.94 -2.32
N GLU A 95 19.91 5.50 -1.37
CA GLU A 95 20.05 4.96 -0.01
C GLU A 95 18.77 5.07 0.82
N GLU A 96 17.85 5.98 0.48
CA GLU A 96 16.55 6.11 1.14
C GLU A 96 15.57 5.02 0.68
N ILE A 97 15.85 4.39 -0.47
CA ILE A 97 15.02 3.32 -1.02
C ILE A 97 15.43 2.00 -0.37
N PRO A 98 14.57 1.38 0.47
CA PRO A 98 14.91 0.14 1.14
C PRO A 98 15.03 -1.02 0.15
N ALA A 99 15.99 -1.91 0.38
CA ALA A 99 16.11 -3.16 -0.39
C ALA A 99 14.91 -4.09 -0.15
N GLU A 100 14.55 -4.86 -1.17
CA GLU A 100 13.53 -5.89 -1.02
C GLU A 100 14.01 -7.07 -0.14
N PRO A 101 13.15 -7.65 0.72
CA PRO A 101 11.74 -7.31 0.92
C PRO A 101 11.53 -6.01 1.71
N ILE A 102 10.68 -5.13 1.19
CA ILE A 102 10.47 -3.78 1.74
C ILE A 102 9.92 -3.87 3.18
N PRO A 103 10.58 -3.24 4.17
CA PRO A 103 10.04 -3.11 5.53
C PRO A 103 8.72 -2.32 5.57
N GLN A 104 7.95 -2.45 6.64
CA GLN A 104 6.80 -1.57 6.86
C GLN A 104 7.26 -0.15 7.23
N HIS A 105 6.42 0.86 6.98
CA HIS A 105 6.65 2.27 7.34
C HIS A 105 7.91 2.89 6.69
N THR A 106 8.13 2.60 5.42
CA THR A 106 9.24 3.18 4.64
C THR A 106 8.78 4.42 3.87
N ILE A 107 9.73 5.20 3.35
CA ILE A 107 9.46 6.37 2.52
C ILE A 107 8.53 6.06 1.33
N LEU A 108 8.68 4.88 0.72
CA LEU A 108 7.82 4.44 -0.37
C LEU A 108 6.35 4.37 0.05
N HIS A 109 6.06 3.85 1.25
CA HIS A 109 4.69 3.78 1.77
C HIS A 109 4.10 5.17 2.05
N SER A 110 4.93 6.11 2.51
CA SER A 110 4.54 7.51 2.72
C SER A 110 4.23 8.19 1.38
N ILE A 111 5.02 7.92 0.34
CA ILE A 111 4.77 8.41 -1.02
C ILE A 111 3.41 7.93 -1.54
N GLU A 112 3.05 6.65 -1.36
CA GLU A 112 1.75 6.12 -1.83
C GLU A 112 0.57 6.90 -1.21
N ARG A 113 0.72 7.33 0.05
CA ARG A 113 -0.31 8.02 0.84
C ARG A 113 -0.43 9.50 0.51
N ILE A 114 0.65 10.16 0.12
CA ILE A 114 0.70 11.63 0.05
C ILE A 114 0.17 12.22 -1.27
N LEU A 115 0.03 11.41 -2.32
CA LEU A 115 -0.20 11.88 -3.71
C LEU A 115 -1.40 12.82 -3.88
N VAL A 116 -2.52 12.54 -3.22
CA VAL A 116 -3.73 13.39 -3.29
C VAL A 116 -3.47 14.76 -2.67
N TYR A 117 -2.72 14.81 -1.56
CA TYR A 117 -2.36 16.05 -0.89
C TYR A 117 -1.40 16.90 -1.72
N LEU A 118 -0.52 16.26 -2.50
CA LEU A 118 0.34 16.97 -3.44
C LEU A 118 -0.47 17.64 -4.56
N ALA A 119 -1.44 16.93 -5.13
CA ALA A 119 -2.34 17.50 -6.13
C ALA A 119 -3.06 18.75 -5.56
N TRP A 120 -3.60 18.66 -4.35
CA TRP A 120 -4.24 19.79 -3.67
C TRP A 120 -3.29 20.95 -3.36
N ALA A 121 -2.05 20.67 -2.93
CA ALA A 121 -1.04 21.71 -2.73
C ALA A 121 -0.80 22.50 -4.03
N ARG A 122 -0.77 21.79 -5.16
CA ARG A 122 -0.60 22.33 -6.52
C ARG A 122 -1.89 22.89 -7.14
N ARG A 123 -2.97 23.04 -6.36
CA ARG A 123 -4.28 23.60 -6.79
C ARG A 123 -5.02 22.74 -7.81
N TYR A 124 -4.66 21.48 -7.94
CA TYR A 124 -5.45 20.49 -8.65
C TYR A 124 -6.37 19.75 -7.69
N ASP A 125 -7.48 19.24 -8.21
CA ASP A 125 -8.35 18.29 -7.55
C ASP A 125 -8.06 16.86 -8.05
N TYR A 126 -8.70 15.90 -7.40
CA TYR A 126 -8.60 14.49 -7.77
C TYR A 126 -9.96 13.88 -8.13
N GLY A 127 -9.94 12.85 -8.97
CA GLY A 127 -11.08 12.02 -9.33
C GLY A 127 -10.91 10.59 -8.82
N ILE A 128 -12.03 9.91 -8.59
CA ILE A 128 -12.04 8.48 -8.26
C ILE A 128 -12.65 7.73 -9.45
N ALA A 129 -11.88 6.83 -10.04
CA ALA A 129 -12.41 5.88 -11.01
C ALA A 129 -13.16 4.77 -10.26
N LYS A 130 -14.48 4.94 -10.18
CA LYS A 130 -15.40 4.07 -9.47
C LYS A 130 -15.25 2.60 -9.88
N ASN A 131 -15.35 1.70 -8.90
CA ASN A 131 -15.45 0.28 -9.18
C ASN A 131 -16.86 -0.07 -9.70
N ASP A 132 -16.94 -0.75 -10.85
CA ASP A 132 -18.21 -1.19 -11.43
C ASP A 132 -18.91 -2.27 -10.58
N ILE A 133 -18.16 -2.94 -9.71
CA ILE A 133 -18.70 -3.94 -8.80
C ILE A 133 -19.36 -3.23 -7.61
N TYR A 134 -20.70 -3.22 -7.61
CA TYR A 134 -21.45 -2.76 -6.44
C TYR A 134 -21.28 -3.76 -5.27
N ILE A 135 -20.75 -3.25 -4.16
CA ILE A 135 -20.66 -4.00 -2.90
C ILE A 135 -21.60 -3.34 -1.90
N THR A 136 -22.51 -4.14 -1.36
CA THR A 136 -23.51 -3.66 -0.42
C THR A 136 -22.87 -3.17 0.88
N PRO A 137 -23.36 -2.06 1.47
CA PRO A 137 -22.90 -1.57 2.78
C PRO A 137 -23.03 -2.60 3.93
N PHE A 138 -23.80 -3.68 3.74
CA PHE A 138 -23.83 -4.78 4.71
C PHE A 138 -22.47 -5.45 4.90
N VAL A 139 -21.62 -5.49 3.86
CA VAL A 139 -20.27 -6.06 3.97
C VAL A 139 -19.41 -5.25 4.94
N ASP A 140 -19.46 -3.92 4.86
CA ASP A 140 -18.72 -3.06 5.79
C ASP A 140 -19.25 -3.21 7.22
N ASN A 141 -20.57 -3.35 7.39
CA ASN A 141 -21.15 -3.60 8.71
C ASN A 141 -20.64 -4.91 9.30
N VAL A 142 -20.47 -5.97 8.50
CA VAL A 142 -19.88 -7.23 8.99
C VAL A 142 -18.46 -6.99 9.50
N VAL A 143 -17.63 -6.23 8.76
CA VAL A 143 -16.26 -5.91 9.16
C VAL A 143 -16.19 -4.99 10.39
N LEU A 144 -17.03 -3.95 10.44
CA LEU A 144 -17.08 -2.98 11.54
C LEU A 144 -17.67 -3.58 12.83
N ASN A 145 -18.57 -4.56 12.72
CA ASN A 145 -19.13 -5.29 13.87
C ASN A 145 -18.23 -6.42 14.37
N ILE A 146 -17.07 -6.64 13.75
CA ILE A 146 -16.09 -7.60 14.27
C ILE A 146 -15.62 -7.09 15.64
N ARG A 147 -15.91 -7.86 16.69
CA ARG A 147 -15.51 -7.49 18.04
C ARG A 147 -14.03 -7.87 18.24
N PRO A 148 -13.15 -6.94 18.65
CA PRO A 148 -11.71 -7.20 18.78
C PRO A 148 -11.37 -8.39 19.68
N ASP A 149 -12.18 -8.62 20.72
CA ASP A 149 -12.14 -9.74 21.66
C ASP A 149 -12.51 -11.10 21.04
N THR A 150 -13.17 -11.10 19.87
CA THR A 150 -13.52 -12.31 19.12
C THR A 150 -12.57 -12.59 17.95
N LEU A 151 -11.63 -11.67 17.69
CA LEU A 151 -10.59 -11.87 16.69
C LEU A 151 -9.42 -12.64 17.31
N PRO A 152 -8.82 -13.59 16.56
CA PRO A 152 -7.57 -14.17 16.99
C PRO A 152 -6.50 -13.08 17.06
N ASN A 153 -5.62 -13.12 18.08
CA ASN A 153 -4.48 -12.20 18.24
C ASN A 153 -3.42 -12.32 17.12
N THR A 154 -3.71 -13.06 16.05
CA THR A 154 -2.84 -13.34 14.91
C THR A 154 -3.59 -13.03 13.62
N TYR A 155 -2.89 -12.51 12.61
CA TYR A 155 -3.46 -12.22 11.27
C TYR A 155 -4.17 -13.40 10.61
N ILE A 156 -3.85 -14.62 11.03
CA ILE A 156 -4.49 -15.84 10.57
C ILE A 156 -5.47 -16.31 11.63
N ASN A 157 -6.74 -16.41 11.25
CA ASN A 157 -7.72 -17.13 12.04
C ASN A 157 -7.57 -18.64 11.79
N PHE A 158 -6.90 -19.33 12.70
CA PHE A 158 -6.63 -20.75 12.59
C PHE A 158 -7.89 -21.61 12.67
N ASP A 159 -8.99 -21.10 13.26
CA ASP A 159 -10.26 -21.83 13.33
C ASP A 159 -10.83 -22.08 11.92
N ASN A 160 -10.59 -21.15 10.98
CA ASN A 160 -10.94 -21.30 9.58
C ASN A 160 -9.99 -22.23 8.80
N ILE A 161 -8.86 -22.65 9.38
CA ILE A 161 -7.84 -23.52 8.76
C ILE A 161 -7.69 -24.84 9.56
N GLY A 162 -8.73 -25.25 10.29
CA GLY A 162 -8.76 -26.50 11.06
C GLY A 162 -8.29 -26.37 12.51
N GLY A 163 -8.42 -25.18 13.09
CA GLY A 163 -8.12 -24.85 14.49
C GLY A 163 -6.68 -25.13 14.86
N ILE A 164 -6.49 -25.76 16.02
CA ILE A 164 -5.19 -26.13 16.58
C ILE A 164 -4.35 -26.97 15.59
N LYS A 165 -4.97 -27.86 14.81
CA LYS A 165 -4.24 -28.65 13.80
C LYS A 165 -3.72 -27.79 12.65
N GLY A 166 -4.51 -26.79 12.22
CA GLY A 166 -4.09 -25.78 11.25
C GLY A 166 -2.94 -24.92 11.75
N ALA A 167 -3.04 -24.47 13.01
CA ALA A 167 -2.00 -23.66 13.66
C ALA A 167 -0.66 -24.41 13.76
N ILE A 168 -0.69 -25.65 14.25
CA ILE A 168 0.51 -26.50 14.36
C ILE A 168 1.13 -26.75 12.97
N LYS A 169 0.29 -27.04 11.96
CA LYS A 169 0.77 -27.24 10.59
C LYS A 169 1.41 -25.97 10.04
N TYR A 170 0.83 -24.80 10.27
CA TYR A 170 1.39 -23.53 9.81
C TYR A 170 2.74 -23.23 10.48
N ILE A 171 2.81 -23.37 11.81
CA ILE A 171 4.01 -23.13 12.61
C ILE A 171 5.15 -24.09 12.24
N ILE A 172 4.85 -25.34 11.87
CA ILE A 172 5.88 -26.34 11.55
C ILE A 172 6.26 -26.30 10.06
N VAL A 173 5.27 -26.22 9.17
CA VAL A 173 5.51 -26.31 7.72
C VAL A 173 6.18 -25.06 7.20
N GLY A 174 5.74 -23.86 7.62
CA GLY A 174 6.30 -22.59 7.15
C GLY A 174 7.83 -22.51 7.33
N PRO A 175 8.33 -22.59 8.57
CA PRO A 175 9.77 -22.63 8.86
C PRO A 175 10.47 -23.82 8.23
N GLY A 176 9.83 -25.00 8.22
CA GLY A 176 10.38 -26.21 7.61
C GLY A 176 10.66 -26.06 6.11
N THR A 177 9.76 -25.43 5.35
CA THR A 177 9.99 -25.12 3.93
C THR A 177 11.07 -24.08 3.72
N ALA A 178 11.15 -23.05 4.57
CA ALA A 178 12.20 -22.03 4.51
C ALA A 178 13.60 -22.64 4.78
N VAL A 179 13.73 -23.44 5.83
CA VAL A 179 14.97 -24.16 6.16
C VAL A 179 15.38 -25.11 5.03
N LYS A 180 14.42 -25.87 4.47
CA LYS A 180 14.67 -26.76 3.33
C LYS A 180 15.17 -26.00 2.08
N TYR A 181 14.62 -24.81 1.82
CA TYR A 181 15.07 -23.94 0.74
C TYR A 181 16.50 -23.43 0.97
N ILE A 182 16.80 -22.95 2.19
CA ILE A 182 18.14 -22.49 2.58
C ILE A 182 19.18 -23.60 2.41
N LEU A 183 18.91 -24.80 2.92
CA LEU A 183 19.80 -25.95 2.79
C LEU A 183 20.04 -26.35 1.32
N ARG A 184 18.99 -26.32 0.48
CA ARG A 184 19.14 -26.56 -0.97
C ARG A 184 20.02 -25.50 -1.64
N ARG A 185 19.90 -24.23 -1.24
CA ARG A 185 20.70 -23.13 -1.77
C ARG A 185 22.17 -23.27 -1.37
N ILE A 186 22.45 -23.60 -0.11
CA ILE A 186 23.80 -23.88 0.39
C ILE A 186 24.42 -25.06 -0.39
N LYS A 187 23.70 -26.18 -0.54
CA LYS A 187 24.19 -27.36 -1.27
C LYS A 187 24.49 -27.06 -2.76
N ARG A 188 23.68 -26.21 -3.42
CA ARG A 188 23.95 -25.75 -4.80
C ARG A 188 25.21 -24.88 -4.87
N LYS A 189 25.45 -24.01 -3.88
CA LYS A 189 26.64 -23.16 -3.81
C LYS A 189 27.92 -23.98 -3.69
N PHE A 190 27.95 -24.99 -2.81
CA PHE A 190 29.07 -25.92 -2.69
C PHE A 190 29.30 -26.75 -3.97
N LYS A 191 28.23 -27.25 -4.61
CA LYS A 191 28.33 -28.00 -5.86
C LYS A 191 28.83 -27.14 -7.03
N SER A 192 28.58 -25.83 -7.01
CA SER A 192 29.09 -24.87 -7.99
C SER A 192 30.55 -24.49 -7.75
N GLN A 193 31.04 -24.49 -6.51
CA GLN A 193 32.45 -24.25 -6.19
C GLN A 193 33.33 -25.43 -6.59
N ASN A 194 32.91 -26.67 -6.29
CA ASN A 194 33.64 -27.87 -6.73
C ASN A 194 33.68 -28.07 -8.26
N LYS A 195 32.85 -27.34 -9.03
CA LYS A 195 32.85 -27.39 -10.50
C LYS A 195 33.74 -26.33 -11.15
N LYS A 196 34.28 -25.38 -10.38
CA LYS A 196 35.20 -24.34 -10.85
C LYS A 196 36.67 -24.69 -10.62
N GLU A 197 36.97 -25.78 -9.92
CA GLU A 197 38.32 -26.28 -9.63
C GLU A 197 38.76 -27.47 -10.52
N ILE A 198 38.15 -27.63 -11.70
CA ILE A 198 38.59 -28.57 -12.75
C ILE A 198 38.79 -27.80 -14.04
#